data_AF-A0AAW8QXI1-F1
#
_entry.id   AF-A0AAW8QXI1-F1
#
_cell.length_a   1.000
_cell.length_b   1.000
_cell.length_c   1.000
_cell.angle_alpha   90.00
_cell.angle_beta   90.00
_cell.angle_gamma   90.00
#
_symmetry.space_group_name_H-M   'P 1'
#
loop_
_entity.id
_entity.type
_entity.pdbx_description
1 polymer ?
#
loop_
_entity_poly.entity_id
_entity_poly.type
_entity_poly.pdbx_seq_one_letter_code
_entity_poly.pdbx_strand_id
1 'polypeptide(L)'
;MIPKYWVDFIADNSLIGKYCEIPEEIDLSELDGGDLRIFNRNEILEEANEFYPGLAVIKEGFIPVAICLQGSGDPYFINANDGKSGRLYRIYHDAEMVDDNSYNLDDAVNIVLNDYNDLLKYVCA
;
A
#
# COMPACT_ATOMS: atom_id res chain seq x y z
N MET A 1 10.00 -4.97 -9.63
CA MET A 1 9.36 -6.25 -10.05
C MET A 1 8.29 -6.57 -9.01
N ILE A 2 7.06 -6.90 -9.42
CA ILE A 2 5.98 -7.23 -8.47
C ILE A 2 6.22 -8.63 -7.90
N PRO A 3 6.25 -8.83 -6.57
CA PRO A 3 6.51 -10.11 -5.96
C PRO A 3 5.45 -11.15 -6.31
N LYS A 4 5.89 -12.37 -6.63
CA LYS A 4 4.97 -13.46 -6.99
C LYS A 4 3.95 -13.76 -5.88
N TYR A 5 4.34 -13.66 -4.61
CA TYR A 5 3.43 -13.91 -3.48
C TYR A 5 2.25 -12.93 -3.45
N TRP A 6 2.44 -11.67 -3.87
CA TRP A 6 1.37 -10.69 -3.91
C TRP A 6 0.42 -10.99 -5.08
N VAL A 7 1.00 -11.30 -6.25
CA VAL A 7 0.23 -11.69 -7.45
C VAL A 7 -0.64 -12.91 -7.18
N ASP A 8 -0.07 -13.94 -6.53
CA ASP A 8 -0.81 -15.14 -6.18
C ASP A 8 -1.90 -14.83 -5.14
N PHE A 9 -1.61 -14.03 -4.12
CA PHE A 9 -2.58 -13.62 -3.10
C PHE A 9 -3.82 -12.90 -3.68
N ILE A 10 -3.62 -11.91 -4.55
CA ILE A 10 -4.75 -11.17 -5.14
C ILE A 10 -5.53 -12.03 -6.14
N ALA A 11 -4.87 -12.96 -6.85
CA ALA A 11 -5.52 -13.85 -7.80
C ALA A 11 -6.36 -14.92 -7.10
N ASP A 12 -5.77 -15.60 -6.11
CA ASP A 12 -6.41 -16.68 -5.35
C ASP A 12 -7.67 -16.18 -4.61
N ASN A 13 -7.69 -14.91 -4.22
CA ASN A 13 -8.79 -14.29 -3.48
C ASN A 13 -9.66 -13.35 -4.35
N SER A 14 -9.41 -13.27 -5.65
CA SER A 14 -10.16 -12.40 -6.59
C SER A 14 -10.27 -10.93 -6.12
N LEU A 15 -9.16 -10.37 -5.64
CA LEU A 15 -9.12 -9.06 -4.97
C LEU A 15 -8.95 -7.88 -5.92
N ILE A 16 -8.60 -8.09 -7.19
CA ILE A 16 -8.34 -7.00 -8.13
C ILE A 16 -9.57 -6.09 -8.23
N GLY A 17 -9.39 -4.79 -7.95
CA GLY A 17 -10.46 -3.80 -7.96
C GLY A 17 -11.46 -3.90 -6.80
N LYS A 18 -11.25 -4.82 -5.85
CA LYS A 18 -12.09 -4.92 -4.65
C LYS A 18 -11.76 -3.79 -3.67
N TYR A 19 -12.80 -3.43 -2.93
CA TYR A 19 -12.77 -2.46 -1.86
C TYR A 19 -12.49 -3.17 -0.53
N CYS A 20 -11.65 -2.57 0.31
CA CYS A 20 -11.45 -3.00 1.68
C CYS A 20 -11.64 -1.80 2.62
N GLU A 21 -12.36 -2.03 3.72
CA GLU A 21 -12.61 -1.02 4.75
C GLU A 21 -11.97 -1.48 6.07
N ILE A 22 -10.79 -0.94 6.37
CA ILE A 22 -10.04 -1.18 7.60
C ILE A 22 -10.59 -0.25 8.68
N PRO A 23 -11.13 -0.78 9.79
CA PRO A 23 -11.61 0.05 10.90
C PRO A 23 -10.48 0.84 11.56
N GLU A 24 -10.80 2.01 12.11
CA GLU A 24 -9.86 2.89 12.82
C GLU A 24 -9.15 2.16 13.96
N GLU A 25 -9.85 1.30 14.72
CA GLU A 25 -9.27 0.55 15.84
C GLU A 25 -8.26 -0.52 15.41
N ILE A 26 -8.20 -0.86 14.12
CA ILE A 26 -7.27 -1.84 13.55
C ILE A 26 -6.10 -1.14 12.86
N ASP A 27 -6.35 0.03 12.27
CA ASP A 27 -5.34 0.76 11.51
C ASP A 27 -4.22 1.28 12.42
N LEU A 28 -3.03 0.72 12.23
CA LEU A 28 -1.84 1.07 13.00
C LEU A 28 -1.22 2.42 12.59
N SER A 29 -1.75 3.08 11.56
CA SER A 29 -1.27 4.38 11.06
C SER A 29 -1.91 5.59 11.74
N GLU A 30 -2.81 5.38 12.70
CA GLU A 30 -3.40 6.40 13.60
C GLU A 30 -4.21 7.51 12.89
N LEU A 31 -4.77 7.26 11.69
CA LEU A 31 -5.36 8.27 10.80
C LEU A 31 -6.86 8.12 10.47
N ASP A 32 -7.66 7.43 11.28
CA ASP A 32 -9.12 7.18 11.06
C ASP A 32 -9.46 5.98 10.15
N GLY A 33 -8.61 4.94 10.14
CA GLY A 33 -8.87 3.72 9.37
C GLY A 33 -8.47 3.84 7.90
N GLY A 34 -8.91 2.88 7.07
CA GLY A 34 -8.50 2.82 5.66
C GLY A 34 -9.57 2.29 4.73
N ASP A 35 -10.10 3.15 3.85
CA ASP A 35 -10.93 2.74 2.71
C ASP A 35 -10.07 2.71 1.45
N LEU A 36 -9.84 1.50 0.93
CA LEU A 36 -8.88 1.27 -0.14
C LEU A 36 -9.42 0.39 -1.25
N ARG A 37 -8.94 0.65 -2.48
CA ARG A 37 -9.18 -0.20 -3.65
C ARG A 37 -7.89 -0.87 -4.09
N ILE A 38 -7.91 -2.20 -4.16
CA ILE A 38 -6.77 -3.01 -4.60
C ILE A 38 -6.50 -2.79 -6.09
N PHE A 39 -5.24 -2.53 -6.42
CA PHE A 39 -4.78 -2.31 -7.77
C PHE A 39 -4.70 -3.59 -8.62
N ASN A 40 -4.90 -3.42 -9.92
CA ASN A 40 -4.46 -4.38 -10.92
C ASN A 40 -2.97 -4.20 -11.25
N ARG A 41 -2.41 -5.14 -12.03
CA ARG A 41 -0.98 -5.14 -12.37
C ARG A 41 -0.51 -3.84 -13.05
N ASN A 42 -1.30 -3.28 -13.96
CA ASN A 42 -0.90 -2.07 -14.70
C ASN A 42 -0.88 -0.87 -13.77
N GLU A 43 -1.90 -0.73 -12.91
CA GLU A 43 -1.95 0.33 -11.89
C GLU A 43 -0.75 0.26 -10.95
N ILE A 44 -0.36 -0.94 -10.49
CA ILE A 44 0.86 -1.11 -9.66
C ILE A 44 2.10 -0.61 -10.41
N LEU A 45 2.22 -0.90 -11.71
CA LEU A 45 3.38 -0.49 -12.51
C LEU A 45 3.39 1.02 -12.76
N GLU A 46 2.24 1.61 -13.09
CA GLU A 46 2.10 3.05 -13.28
C GLU A 46 2.45 3.79 -11.98
N GLU A 47 1.81 3.44 -10.86
CA GLU A 47 2.06 4.06 -9.56
C GLU A 47 3.51 3.90 -9.10
N ALA A 48 4.14 2.75 -9.35
CA ALA A 48 5.53 2.52 -8.94
C ALA A 48 6.58 3.25 -9.80
N ASN A 49 6.25 3.64 -11.04
CA ASN A 49 7.23 4.15 -12.01
C ASN A 49 6.90 5.55 -12.56
N GLU A 50 5.72 6.09 -12.29
CA GLU A 50 5.26 7.36 -12.86
C GLU A 50 4.72 8.34 -11.81
N PHE A 51 4.33 7.86 -10.62
CA PHE A 51 3.70 8.69 -9.59
C PHE A 51 4.44 8.64 -8.25
N TYR A 52 4.40 9.77 -7.53
CA TYR A 52 4.83 9.82 -6.14
C TYR A 52 3.68 9.32 -5.23
N PRO A 53 3.97 8.68 -4.09
CA PRO A 53 5.30 8.42 -3.56
C PRO A 53 6.01 7.21 -4.19
N GLY A 54 5.35 6.41 -5.03
CA GLY A 54 5.87 5.16 -5.59
C GLY A 54 7.26 5.29 -6.21
N LEU A 55 7.48 6.31 -7.04
CA LEU A 55 8.77 6.66 -7.65
C LEU A 55 9.92 6.77 -6.64
N ALA A 56 9.67 7.39 -5.48
CA ALA A 56 10.70 7.65 -4.48
C ALA A 56 11.05 6.41 -3.65
N VAL A 57 10.06 5.55 -3.39
CA VAL A 57 10.16 4.46 -2.41
C VAL A 57 10.39 3.08 -3.05
N ILE A 58 10.22 2.95 -4.37
CA ILE A 58 10.41 1.67 -5.08
C ILE A 58 11.82 1.10 -4.91
N LYS A 59 12.84 1.98 -4.79
CA LYS A 59 14.23 1.59 -4.55
C LYS A 59 14.46 0.99 -3.15
N GLU A 60 13.58 1.31 -2.21
CA GLU A 60 13.58 0.81 -0.82
C GLU A 60 12.72 -0.46 -0.65
N GLY A 61 12.19 -0.98 -1.77
CA GLY A 61 11.40 -2.20 -1.81
C GLY A 61 9.89 -2.01 -1.63
N PHE A 62 9.42 -0.78 -1.44
CA PHE A 62 7.99 -0.51 -1.33
C PHE A 62 7.29 -0.58 -2.70
N ILE A 63 6.17 -1.28 -2.74
CA ILE A 63 5.41 -1.53 -3.97
C ILE A 63 3.97 -1.11 -3.72
N PRO A 64 3.42 -0.16 -4.51
CA PRO A 64 2.04 0.28 -4.35
C PRO A 64 1.11 -0.87 -4.71
N VAL A 65 0.07 -1.08 -3.90
CA VAL A 65 -0.86 -2.20 -4.04
C VAL A 65 -2.32 -1.80 -3.95
N ALA A 66 -2.61 -0.61 -3.41
CA ALA A 66 -3.95 -0.05 -3.36
C ALA A 66 -3.91 1.48 -3.28
N ILE A 67 -5.07 2.11 -3.49
CA ILE A 67 -5.26 3.55 -3.36
C ILE A 67 -6.32 3.87 -2.30
N CYS A 68 -6.12 4.95 -1.54
CA CYS A 68 -7.14 5.51 -0.66
C CYS A 68 -8.30 6.13 -1.46
N LEU A 69 -9.54 5.88 -1.01
CA LEU A 69 -10.75 6.39 -1.67
C LEU A 69 -11.39 7.59 -0.96
N GLN A 70 -10.95 7.90 0.25
CA GLN A 70 -11.48 9.04 1.03
C GLN A 70 -10.91 10.39 0.59
N GLY A 71 -10.13 10.42 -0.49
CA GLY A 71 -9.65 11.66 -1.10
C GLY A 71 -8.32 12.18 -0.58
N SER A 72 -7.64 11.46 0.35
CA SER A 72 -6.25 11.79 0.69
C SER A 72 -5.31 11.51 -0.49
N GLY A 73 -5.65 10.52 -1.32
CA GLY A 73 -4.82 10.11 -2.46
C GLY A 73 -3.60 9.27 -2.05
N ASP A 74 -3.43 8.97 -0.76
CA ASP A 74 -2.28 8.20 -0.30
C ASP A 74 -2.41 6.73 -0.71
N PRO A 75 -1.39 6.15 -1.37
CA PRO A 75 -1.43 4.75 -1.74
C PRO A 75 -1.02 3.88 -0.55
N TYR A 76 -1.44 2.63 -0.62
CA TYR A 76 -1.01 1.58 0.29
C TYR A 76 0.05 0.72 -0.38
N PHE A 77 0.99 0.24 0.42
CA PHE A 77 2.20 -0.44 -0.04
C PHE A 77 2.41 -1.76 0.68
N ILE A 78 3.04 -2.71 -0.01
CA ILE A 78 3.78 -3.80 0.62
C ILE A 78 5.28 -3.52 0.49
N ASN A 79 6.12 -4.12 1.33
CA ASN A 79 7.56 -4.11 1.11
C ASN A 79 8.06 -5.48 0.63
N ALA A 80 8.77 -5.53 -0.49
CA ALA A 80 9.33 -6.75 -1.07
C ALA A 80 10.35 -7.44 -0.13
N ASN A 81 10.98 -6.68 0.77
CA ASN A 81 11.93 -7.18 1.75
C ASN A 81 11.25 -7.92 2.92
N ASP A 82 9.96 -7.64 3.19
CA ASP A 82 9.19 -8.35 4.22
C ASP A 82 8.75 -9.75 3.76
N GLY A 83 8.58 -9.92 2.45
CA GLY A 83 8.16 -11.19 1.85
C GLY A 83 6.67 -11.49 2.03
N LYS A 84 6.33 -12.78 1.98
CA LYS A 84 4.95 -13.26 2.08
C LYS A 84 4.41 -13.02 3.49
N SER A 85 3.16 -12.57 3.60
CA SER A 85 2.54 -12.18 4.88
C SER A 85 3.27 -11.03 5.59
N GLY A 86 3.93 -10.17 4.81
CA GLY A 86 4.51 -8.92 5.31
C GLY A 86 3.46 -7.89 5.68
N ARG A 87 3.93 -6.73 6.12
CA ARG A 87 3.03 -5.64 6.56
C ARG A 87 2.34 -4.97 5.36
N LEU A 88 1.23 -4.31 5.65
CA LEU A 88 0.64 -3.29 4.80
C LEU A 88 1.07 -1.92 5.34
N TYR A 89 1.50 -1.04 4.45
CA TYR A 89 1.94 0.31 4.79
C TYR A 89 1.06 1.34 4.09
N ARG A 90 1.01 2.55 4.64
CA ARG A 90 0.52 3.77 4.01
C ARG A 90 1.71 4.71 3.91
N ILE A 91 1.90 5.33 2.75
CA ILE A 91 3.00 6.29 2.54
C ILE A 91 2.39 7.61 2.10
N TYR A 92 2.67 8.66 2.85
CA TYR A 92 2.05 9.97 2.65
C TYR A 92 2.67 10.74 1.49
N HIS A 93 1.81 11.35 0.67
CA HIS A 93 2.24 12.22 -0.43
C HIS A 93 2.96 13.48 0.06
N ASP A 94 2.50 14.04 1.18
CA ASP A 94 2.93 15.32 1.74
C ASP A 94 4.06 15.20 2.76
N ALA A 95 4.59 14.00 2.97
CA ALA A 95 5.74 13.79 3.84
C ALA A 95 6.99 14.55 3.36
N GLU A 96 7.85 14.89 4.31
CA GLU A 96 9.08 15.63 4.02
C GLU A 96 10.00 14.82 3.09
N MET A 97 10.42 15.46 2.02
CA MET A 97 11.40 14.92 1.09
C MET A 97 12.82 15.26 1.57
N VAL A 98 13.70 14.25 1.59
CA VAL A 98 15.13 14.43 1.89
C VAL A 98 15.84 15.07 0.69
N ASP A 99 15.43 14.71 -0.52
CA ASP A 99 15.82 15.32 -1.79
C ASP A 99 14.70 15.16 -2.83
N ASP A 100 14.90 15.69 -4.04
CA ASP A 100 13.92 15.65 -5.14
C ASP A 100 13.42 14.23 -5.51
N ASN A 101 14.05 13.16 -5.02
CA ASN A 101 13.74 11.77 -5.38
C ASN A 101 13.65 10.82 -4.16
N SER A 102 13.53 11.34 -2.94
CA SER A 102 13.43 10.50 -1.74
C SER A 102 12.68 11.15 -0.59
N TYR A 103 11.93 10.32 0.12
CA TYR A 103 11.27 10.70 1.37
C TYR A 103 12.14 10.42 2.57
N ASN A 104 11.92 11.17 3.66
CA ASN A 104 12.29 10.70 4.98
C ASN A 104 11.35 9.54 5.35
N LEU A 105 11.83 8.29 5.23
CA LEU A 105 10.99 7.12 5.45
C LEU A 105 10.45 7.02 6.88
N ASP A 106 11.19 7.55 7.87
CA ASP A 106 10.78 7.52 9.27
C ASP A 106 9.52 8.38 9.50
N ASP A 107 9.31 9.41 8.67
CA ASP A 107 8.14 10.29 8.74
C ASP A 107 7.04 9.86 7.75
N ALA A 108 7.44 9.38 6.56
CA ALA A 108 6.53 9.11 5.46
C ALA A 108 5.80 7.77 5.58
N VAL A 109 6.46 6.75 6.15
CA VAL A 109 5.99 5.36 6.09
C VAL A 109 5.33 4.95 7.39
N ASN A 110 4.04 4.63 7.32
CA ASN A 110 3.29 4.16 8.48
C ASN A 110 2.77 2.74 8.24
N ILE A 111 2.81 1.91 9.28
CA ILE A 111 2.25 0.56 9.24
C ILE A 111 0.74 0.68 9.37
N VAL A 112 -0.02 0.00 8.51
CA VAL A 112 -1.49 -0.09 8.58
C VAL A 112 -1.89 -1.44 9.17
N LEU A 113 -1.29 -2.53 8.67
CA LEU A 113 -1.51 -3.90 9.15
C LEU A 113 -0.16 -4.60 9.32
N ASN A 114 -0.05 -5.46 10.35
CA ASN A 114 1.14 -6.30 10.52
C ASN A 114 1.22 -7.46 9.51
N ASP A 115 0.09 -7.87 8.94
CA ASP A 115 0.00 -8.90 7.89
C ASP A 115 -1.04 -8.45 6.85
N TYR A 116 -0.60 -8.25 5.60
CA TYR A 116 -1.51 -7.85 4.52
C TYR A 116 -2.61 -8.89 4.25
N ASN A 117 -2.47 -10.15 4.67
CA ASN A 117 -3.53 -11.14 4.51
C ASN A 117 -4.77 -10.78 5.32
N ASP A 118 -4.63 -9.95 6.35
CA ASP A 118 -5.76 -9.47 7.14
C ASP A 118 -6.74 -8.62 6.32
N LEU A 119 -6.32 -8.08 5.16
CA LEU A 119 -7.22 -7.44 4.20
C LEU A 119 -8.44 -8.30 3.87
N LEU A 120 -8.31 -9.63 3.83
CA LEU A 120 -9.42 -10.55 3.55
C LEU A 120 -10.58 -10.44 4.54
N LYS A 121 -10.31 -10.00 5.78
CA LYS A 121 -11.32 -9.78 6.82
C LYS A 121 -12.16 -8.53 6.57
N TYR A 122 -11.63 -7.63 5.73
CA TYR A 122 -12.14 -6.27 5.53
C TYR A 122 -12.62 -6.03 4.09
N VAL A 123 -12.62 -7.07 3.23
CA VAL A 123 -13.14 -6.96 1.86
C VAL A 123 -14.64 -6.72 1.89
N CYS A 124 -15.09 -5.65 1.23
CA CYS A 124 -16.50 -5.33 1.10
C CYS A 124 -17.21 -6.34 0.18
N ALA A 125 -18.44 -6.72 0.55
CA ALA A 125 -19.25 -7.71 -0.16
C ALA A 125 -19.71 -7.23 -1.55
#